data_AF-U7QCI9-F1
#
_entry.id   AF-U7QCI9-F1
#
_cell.length_a   1.000
_cell.length_b   1.000
_cell.length_c   1.000
_cell.angle_alpha   90.00
_cell.angle_beta   90.00
_cell.angle_gamma   90.00
#
_symmetry.space_group_name_H-M   'P 1'
#
loop_
_entity.id
_entity.type
_entity.pdbx_description
1 polymer ?
#
loop_
_entity_poly.entity_id
_entity_poly.type
_entity_poly.pdbx_seq_one_letter_code
_entity_poly.pdbx_strand_id
1 'polypeptide(L)' 'MTNSSSILPENESVAATPLLEEDSQIWQSLKQAIASSSGFQSWQLEQQLDSDGRRPMNLDRQVRTYLRETLETLAY' A
#
# COMPACT_ATOMS: atom_id res chain seq x y z
N MET A 1 3.09 56.55 16.46
CA MET A 1 2.26 55.82 15.47
C MET A 1 3.19 55.07 14.54
N THR A 2 2.92 53.76 14.38
CA THR A 2 3.36 52.84 13.31
C THR A 2 4.84 52.79 12.92
N ASN A 3 5.51 51.67 13.26
CA ASN A 3 6.39 50.99 12.30
C ASN A 3 6.37 49.49 12.64
N SER A 4 5.47 48.74 12.00
CA SER A 4 5.74 47.95 10.78
C SER A 4 6.72 46.81 11.04
N SER A 5 6.13 45.67 11.38
CA SER A 5 6.38 44.32 10.87
C SER A 5 7.82 43.97 10.44
N SER A 6 8.50 43.16 11.25
CA SER A 6 9.45 42.15 10.76
C SER A 6 8.92 40.78 11.16
N ILE A 7 8.04 40.25 10.33
CA ILE A 7 7.76 38.82 10.26
C ILE A 7 8.87 38.24 9.37
N LEU A 8 9.73 37.43 9.98
CA LEU A 8 10.65 36.50 9.33
C LEU A 8 10.35 35.11 9.88
N PRO A 9 10.61 34.08 9.09
CA PRO A 9 9.71 33.48 8.14
C PRO A 9 8.99 32.28 8.77
N GLU A 10 7.66 32.25 8.71
CA GLU A 10 6.96 30.96 8.77
C GLU A 10 7.19 30.28 7.42
N ASN A 11 8.34 29.61 7.30
CA ASN A 11 8.52 28.55 6.32
C ASN A 11 7.55 27.44 6.72
N GLU A 12 6.28 27.61 6.35
CA GLU A 12 5.23 26.63 6.41
C GLU A 12 5.70 25.37 5.68
N SER A 13 6.26 24.44 6.45
CA SER A 13 6.58 23.08 6.06
C SER A 13 5.30 22.26 5.85
N VAL A 14 4.34 22.77 5.06
CA VAL A 14 3.03 22.13 4.82
C VAL A 14 2.75 22.08 3.32
N ALA A 15 3.64 21.43 2.57
CA ALA A 15 3.39 21.13 1.15
C ALA A 15 3.81 19.71 0.74
N ALA A 16 3.90 18.78 1.69
CA ALA A 16 4.32 17.39 1.42
C ALA A 16 3.30 16.32 1.85
N THR A 17 2.03 16.68 2.04
CA THR A 17 0.99 15.73 2.48
C THR A 17 0.01 15.22 1.42
N PRO A 18 -0.20 15.79 0.22
CA PRO A 18 -1.20 15.23 -0.70
C PRO A 18 -0.74 13.92 -1.38
N LEU A 19 0.57 13.72 -1.56
CA LEU A 19 1.11 12.53 -2.24
C LEU A 19 0.90 11.24 -1.44
N LEU A 20 0.98 11.30 -0.11
CA LEU A 20 0.81 10.12 0.75
C LEU A 20 -0.63 9.60 0.76
N GLU A 21 -1.61 10.52 0.68
CA GLU A 21 -3.03 10.17 0.62
C GLU A 21 -3.38 9.53 -0.74
N GLU A 22 -2.84 10.10 -1.82
CA GLU A 22 -3.01 9.59 -3.17
C GLU A 22 -2.33 8.22 -3.35
N ASP A 23 -1.10 8.06 -2.87
CA ASP A 23 -0.39 6.78 -2.87
C ASP A 23 -1.14 5.70 -2.07
N SER A 24 -1.76 6.08 -0.94
CA SER A 24 -2.61 5.18 -0.15
C SER A 24 -3.84 4.76 -0.94
N GLN A 25 -4.52 5.70 -1.60
CA GLN A 25 -5.69 5.41 -2.44
C GLN A 25 -5.32 4.48 -3.60
N ILE A 26 -4.22 4.75 -4.29
CA ILE A 26 -3.68 3.92 -5.38
C ILE A 26 -3.39 2.51 -4.87
N TRP A 27 -2.75 2.38 -3.70
CA TRP A 27 -2.47 1.09 -3.08
C TRP A 27 -3.75 0.31 -2.74
N GLN A 28 -4.79 0.97 -2.21
CA GLN A 28 -6.07 0.31 -1.95
C GLN A 28 -6.70 -0.22 -3.25
N SER A 29 -6.76 0.60 -4.29
CA SER A 29 -7.30 0.19 -5.59
C SER A 29 -6.53 -0.97 -6.20
N LEU A 30 -5.19 -0.94 -6.14
CA LEU A 30 -4.34 -2.03 -6.62
C LEU A 30 -4.60 -3.34 -5.87
N LYS A 31 -4.64 -3.29 -4.52
CA LYS A 31 -4.96 -4.46 -3.71
C LYS A 31 -6.30 -5.06 -4.10
N GLN A 32 -7.30 -4.22 -4.33
CA GLN A 32 -8.64 -4.68 -4.67
C GLN A 32 -8.70 -5.30 -6.07
N ALA A 33 -7.99 -4.70 -7.04
CA ALA A 33 -7.84 -5.27 -8.38
C ALA A 33 -7.15 -6.65 -8.33
N ILE A 34 -6.06 -6.78 -7.57
CA ILE A 34 -5.35 -8.06 -7.38
C ILE A 34 -6.27 -9.06 -6.67
N ALA A 35 -6.94 -8.66 -5.58
CA ALA A 35 -7.87 -9.51 -4.84
C ALA A 35 -9.04 -10.03 -5.69
N SER A 36 -9.46 -9.24 -6.68
CA SER A 36 -10.50 -9.64 -7.65
C SER A 36 -9.98 -10.51 -8.79
N SER A 37 -8.67 -10.63 -8.96
CA SER A 37 -8.08 -11.42 -10.04
C SER A 37 -8.18 -12.92 -9.76
N SER A 38 -8.42 -13.71 -10.81
CA SER A 38 -8.56 -15.17 -10.70
C SER A 38 -7.27 -15.85 -10.20
N GLY A 39 -6.10 -15.38 -10.63
CA GLY A 39 -4.81 -15.92 -10.19
C GLY A 39 -4.58 -15.74 -8.68
N PHE A 40 -4.93 -14.57 -8.14
CA PHE A 40 -4.81 -14.33 -6.71
C PHE A 40 -5.79 -15.16 -5.88
N GLN A 41 -7.02 -15.35 -6.35
CA GLN A 41 -8.03 -16.15 -5.63
C GLN A 41 -7.63 -17.62 -5.52
N SER A 42 -7.11 -18.21 -6.60
CA SER A 42 -6.56 -19.58 -6.59
C SER A 42 -5.39 -19.70 -5.63
N TRP A 43 -4.42 -18.78 -5.72
CA TRP A 43 -3.27 -18.74 -4.81
C TRP A 43 -3.68 -18.55 -3.34
N GLN A 44 -4.70 -17.71 -3.07
CA GLN A 44 -5.19 -17.49 -1.72
C GLN A 44 -5.82 -18.76 -1.12
N LEU A 45 -6.43 -19.63 -1.93
CA LEU A 45 -6.96 -20.92 -1.48
C LEU A 45 -5.82 -21.88 -1.12
N GLU A 46 -4.79 -21.97 -1.97
CA GLU A 46 -3.58 -22.77 -1.70
C GLU A 46 -2.91 -22.35 -0.39
N GLN A 47 -2.72 -21.04 -0.21
CA GLN A 47 -2.11 -20.50 1.01
C GLN A 47 -2.97 -20.70 2.27
N GLN A 48 -4.30 -20.73 2.12
CA GLN A 48 -5.20 -21.03 3.25
C GLN A 48 -5.07 -22.50 3.68
N LEU A 49 -4.91 -23.41 2.72
CA LEU A 49 -4.70 -24.84 2.97
C LEU A 49 -3.34 -25.09 3.64
N ASP A 50 -2.28 -24.39 3.22
CA ASP A 50 -0.93 -24.51 3.81
C ASP A 50 -0.83 -23.85 5.20
N SER A 51 -1.75 -22.92 5.51
CA SER A 51 -1.80 -22.23 6.80
C SER A 51 -2.56 -23.02 7.87
N ASP A 52 -2.22 -24.31 8.05
CA ASP A 52 -2.81 -25.25 9.00
C ASP A 52 -2.75 -24.73 10.47
N GLY A 53 -3.77 -23.94 10.86
CA GLY A 53 -3.92 -23.34 12.19
C GLY A 53 -3.27 -21.97 12.42
N ARG A 54 -2.69 -21.31 11.41
CA ARG A 54 -2.09 -19.97 11.58
C ARG A 54 -3.13 -18.87 11.36
N ARG A 55 -3.10 -17.80 12.17
CA ARG A 55 -4.05 -16.67 12.06
C ARG A 55 -4.17 -16.20 10.59
N PRO A 56 -5.39 -15.89 10.11
CA PRO A 56 -5.60 -15.49 8.73
C PRO A 56 -4.73 -14.28 8.42
N MET A 57 -3.94 -14.42 7.35
CA MET A 57 -3.04 -13.37 6.89
C MET A 57 -3.87 -12.18 6.39
N ASN A 58 -3.53 -10.97 6.81
CA ASN A 58 -4.23 -9.77 6.32
C ASN A 58 -4.05 -9.64 4.79
N LEU A 59 -5.06 -9.08 4.11
CA LEU A 59 -5.07 -8.90 2.65
C LEU A 59 -3.80 -8.19 2.15
N ASP A 60 -3.32 -7.16 2.85
CA ASP A 60 -2.08 -6.47 2.49
C ASP A 60 -0.88 -7.42 2.45
N ARG A 61 -0.77 -8.33 3.41
CA ARG A 61 0.32 -9.30 3.47
C ARG A 61 0.15 -10.36 2.39
N GLN A 62 -1.07 -10.83 2.13
CA GLN A 62 -1.37 -11.77 1.06
C GLN A 62 -0.99 -11.20 -0.31
N VAL A 63 -1.43 -9.97 -0.61
CA VAL A 63 -1.09 -9.27 -1.87
C VAL A 63 0.42 -9.11 -2.02
N ARG A 64 1.14 -8.72 -0.95
CA ARG A 64 2.60 -8.57 -0.99
C ARG A 64 3.33 -9.90 -1.24
N THR A 65 2.88 -11.00 -0.64
CA THR A 65 3.49 -12.31 -0.88
C THR A 65 3.22 -12.77 -2.31
N TYR A 66 1.98 -12.67 -2.78
CA TYR A 66 1.62 -13.02 -4.16
C TYR A 66 2.43 -12.23 -5.18
N LEU A 67 2.59 -10.91 -4.98
CA LEU A 67 3.42 -10.07 -5.84
C LEU A 67 4.90 -10.50 -5.81
N ARG A 68 5.42 -10.87 -4.65
CA ARG A 68 6.80 -11.36 -4.54
C ARG A 68 6.97 -12.66 -5.33
N GLU A 69 6.08 -13.63 -5.14
CA GLU A 69 6.18 -14.93 -5.80
C GLU A 69 5.99 -14.82 -7.32
N THR A 70 5.04 -13.98 -7.76
CA THR A 70 4.86 -13.71 -9.20
C THR A 70 6.05 -13.00 -9.82
N LEU A 71 6.70 -12.09 -9.10
CA LEU A 71 7.94 -11.44 -9.56
C LEU A 71 9.13 -12.41 -9.59
N GLU A 72 9.26 -13.30 -8.61
CA GLU A 72 10.30 -14.34 -8.58
C GLU A 72 10.14 -15.31 -9.75
N THR A 73 8.90 -15.66 -10.10
CA THR A 73 8.60 -16.55 -11.24
C THR A 73 8.92 -15.93 -12.60
N LEU A 74 8.88 -14.60 -12.73
CA LEU A 74 9.22 -13.88 -13.96
C LEU A 74 10.70 -13.50 -14.08
N ALA A 75 11.47 -13.63 -13.00
CA ALA A 75 12.90 -13.28 -12.95
C ALA A 75 13.83 -14.43 -13.36
N TYR A 76 13.27 -15.55 -13.83
CA TYR A 76 13.99 -16.73 -14.31
C TYR A 76 13.93 -16.82 -15.85
#